data_AF-A0A1G2ZZ11-F1
#
_entry.id   AF-A0A1G2ZZ11-F1
#
_cell.length_a   1.000
_cell.length_b   1.000
_cell.length_c   1.000
_cell.angle_alpha   90.00
_cell.angle_beta   90.00
_cell.angle_gamma   90.00
#
_symmetry.space_group_name_H-M   'P 1'
#
loop_
_entity.id
_entity.type
_entity.pdbx_description
1 polymer ?
#
loop_
_entity_poly.entity_id
_entity_poly.type
_entity_poly.pdbx_seq_one_letter_code
_entity_poly.pdbx_strand_id
1 'polypeptide(L)' 'MGVFVGIAAAVGVWIVLFKPFFGDLHGFLGCMRWGNTSRIQSALRGEYWDDPWGGIKILVWMALGAVGGFSLYWFLR' A
#
# COMPACT_ATOMS: atom_id res chain seq x y z
N MET A 1 11.62 -21.51 -10.53
CA MET A 1 12.07 -20.18 -11.02
C MET A 1 10.94 -19.14 -11.05
N GLY A 2 9.74 -19.46 -11.55
CA GLY A 2 8.62 -18.49 -11.64
C GLY A 2 8.19 -17.79 -10.34
N VAL A 3 8.30 -18.47 -9.18
CA VAL A 3 7.95 -17.87 -7.87
C VAL A 3 8.85 -16.68 -7.52
N PHE A 4 10.17 -16.81 -7.70
CA PHE A 4 11.13 -15.74 -7.42
C PHE A 4 10.92 -14.54 -8.34
N VAL A 5 10.57 -14.79 -9.60
CA VAL A 5 10.27 -13.74 -10.58
C VAL A 5 8.96 -13.01 -10.23
N GLY A 6 7.93 -13.74 -9.81
CA GLY A 6 6.67 -13.15 -9.32
C GLY A 6 6.86 -12.29 -8.07
N ILE A 7 7.67 -12.74 -7.11
CA ILE A 7 8.00 -11.96 -5.90
C ILE A 7 8.79 -10.70 -6.27
N ALA A 8 9.82 -10.83 -7.11
CA ALA A 8 10.60 -9.68 -7.57
C ALA A 8 9.73 -8.65 -8.30
N ALA A 9 8.78 -9.10 -9.10
CA ALA A 9 7.82 -8.24 -9.79
C ALA A 9 6.88 -7.52 -8.81
N ALA A 10 6.33 -8.22 -7.80
CA ALA A 10 5.51 -7.60 -6.76
C ALA A 10 6.26 -6.49 -6.03
N VAL A 11 7.50 -6.77 -5.61
CA VAL A 11 8.37 -5.80 -4.95
C VAL A 11 8.71 -4.63 -5.87
N GLY A 12 8.99 -4.89 -7.15
CA GLY A 12 9.22 -3.84 -8.15
C GLY A 12 8.01 -2.92 -8.32
N VAL A 13 6.81 -3.47 -8.42
CA VAL A 13 5.55 -2.71 -8.49
C VAL A 13 5.36 -1.86 -7.23
N TRP A 14 5.62 -2.42 -6.05
CA TRP A 14 5.55 -1.68 -4.79
C TRP A 14 6.52 -0.52 -4.74
N ILE A 15 7.78 -0.71 -5.14
CA ILE A 15 8.79 0.36 -5.17
C ILE A 15 8.38 1.45 -6.14
N VAL A 16 7.95 1.10 -7.35
CA VAL A 16 7.53 2.07 -8.37
C VAL A 16 6.30 2.86 -7.92
N LEU A 17 5.33 2.20 -7.30
CA LEU A 17 4.11 2.83 -6.82
C LEU A 17 4.26 3.57 -5.48
N PHE A 18 5.38 3.39 -4.77
CA PHE A 18 5.60 4.02 -3.47
C PHE A 18 5.54 5.54 -3.55
N LYS A 19 6.33 6.13 -4.47
CA LYS A 19 6.40 7.59 -4.67
C LYS A 19 5.06 8.20 -5.12
N PRO A 20 4.32 7.67 -6.11
CA PRO A 20 3.03 8.25 -6.50
C PRO A 20 1.93 8.06 -5.45
N PHE A 21 1.97 7.01 -4.62
CA PHE A 21 0.95 6.81 -3.57
C PHE A 21 1.22 7.64 -2.31
N PHE A 22 2.47 7.66 -1.85
CA PHE A 22 2.84 8.19 -0.54
C PHE A 22 3.69 9.46 -0.60
N GLY A 23 4.27 9.78 -1.76
CA GLY A 23 5.22 10.88 -1.94
C GLY A 23 6.57 10.54 -1.31
N ASP A 24 6.57 10.49 0.03
CA ASP A 24 7.72 10.31 0.89
C ASP A 24 7.43 9.35 2.05
N LEU A 25 8.51 8.95 2.74
CA LEU A 25 8.46 8.09 3.92
C LEU A 25 7.55 8.63 5.02
N HIS A 26 7.46 9.96 5.17
CA HIS A 26 6.57 10.59 6.15
C HIS A 26 5.08 10.36 5.81
N GLY A 27 4.70 10.43 4.53
CA GLY A 27 3.33 10.14 4.08
C GLY A 27 2.96 8.68 4.25
N PHE A 28 3.91 7.77 4.01
CA PHE A 28 3.73 6.34 4.25
C PHE A 28 3.54 6.01 5.75
N LEU A 29 4.41 6.56 6.61
CA LEU A 29 4.30 6.43 8.06
C LEU A 29 3.01 7.04 8.59
N GLY A 30 2.56 8.16 8.03
CA GLY A 30 1.26 8.77 8.32
C GLY A 30 0.10 7.79 8.07
N CYS A 31 0.06 7.19 6.88
CA CYS A 31 -0.93 6.18 6.52
C CYS A 31 -0.87 4.94 7.43
N MET A 32 0.32 4.48 7.81
CA MET A 32 0.51 3.33 8.73
C MET A 32 0.02 3.64 10.15
N ARG A 33 0.30 4.87 10.64
CA ARG A 33 -0.18 5.33 11.94
C ARG A 33 -1.70 5.40 11.96
N TRP A 34 -2.31 5.86 10.89
CA TRP A 34 -3.77 5.89 10.72
C TRP A 34 -4.40 4.50 10.58
N GLY A 35 -3.73 3.54 9.94
CA GLY A 35 -4.19 2.15 9.89
C GLY A 35 -4.28 1.48 11.27
N ASN A 36 -3.44 1.90 12.22
CA ASN A 36 -3.42 1.39 13.60
C ASN A 36 -4.20 2.28 14.59
N THR A 37 -4.46 3.53 14.24
CA THR A 37 -5.27 4.45 15.05
C THR A 37 -6.73 4.22 14.68
N SER A 38 -7.47 3.54 15.55
CA SER A 38 -8.91 3.32 15.39
C SER A 38 -9.62 4.60 14.95
N ARG A 39 -10.42 4.54 13.87
CA ARG A 39 -11.21 5.65 13.29
C ARG A 39 -12.02 6.43 14.35
N ILE A 40 -12.29 5.81 15.50
CA ILE A 40 -12.96 6.40 16.67
C ILE A 40 -12.14 7.54 17.30
N GLN A 41 -10.82 7.39 17.43
CA GLN A 41 -9.95 8.41 18.04
C GLN A 41 -9.67 9.60 17.11
N SER A 42 -9.64 9.37 15.80
CA SER A 42 -9.52 10.43 14.78
C SER A 42 -10.82 11.25 14.67
N ALA A 43 -11.98 10.59 14.72
CA ALA A 43 -13.28 11.26 14.74
C ALA A 43 -13.49 12.16 15.98
N LEU A 44 -12.99 11.72 17.15
CA LEU A 44 -13.03 12.50 18.39
C LEU A 44 -12.09 13.72 18.41
N ARG A 45 -11.08 13.77 17.53
CA ARG A 45 -10.10 14.86 17.42
C ARG A 45 -10.44 15.91 16.35
N GLY A 46 -11.49 15.67 15.54
CA GLY A 46 -11.89 16.57 14.45
C GLY A 46 -11.08 16.42 13.16
N GLU A 47 -10.07 15.54 13.15
CA GLU A 47 -9.15 15.30 12.02
C GLU A 47 -9.70 14.27 11.01
N TYR A 48 -10.94 13.81 11.16
CA TYR A 48 -11.56 12.76 10.33
C TYR A 48 -11.49 13.02 8.82
N TRP A 49 -11.38 14.29 8.42
CA TRP A 49 -11.34 14.73 7.02
C TRP A 49 -9.92 14.94 6.47
N ASP A 50 -8.88 14.94 7.32
CA ASP A 50 -7.52 15.21 6.86
C ASP A 50 -6.91 14.05 6.05
N ASP A 51 -7.27 12.79 6.34
CA ASP A 51 -6.82 11.67 5.49
C ASP A 51 -7.67 10.37 5.60
N PRO A 52 -8.98 10.39 5.27
CA PRO A 52 -9.83 9.20 5.32
C PRO A 52 -9.40 8.08 4.35
N TRP A 53 -8.46 8.38 3.44
CA TRP A 53 -7.97 7.46 2.41
C TRP A 53 -6.60 6.87 2.72
N GLY A 54 -5.90 7.30 3.77
CA GLY A 54 -4.55 6.80 4.09
C GLY A 54 -4.49 5.29 4.32
N GLY A 55 -5.45 4.74 5.08
CA GLY A 55 -5.57 3.28 5.29
C GLY A 55 -5.94 2.51 4.01
N ILE A 56 -6.82 3.09 3.18
CA ILE A 56 -7.24 2.50 1.89
C ILE A 56 -6.07 2.52 0.89
N LYS A 57 -5.27 3.59 0.86
CA LYS A 57 -4.08 3.70 0.01
C LYS A 57 -3.07 2.58 0.28
N ILE A 58 -2.79 2.26 1.55
CA ILE A 58 -1.90 1.15 1.90
C ILE A 58 -2.45 -0.18 1.40
N LEU A 59 -3.75 -0.44 1.60
CA LEU A 59 -4.38 -1.66 1.13
C LEU A 59 -4.36 -1.78 -0.40
N VAL A 60 -4.66 -0.70 -1.11
CA VAL A 60 -4.63 -0.65 -2.58
C VAL A 60 -3.21 -0.84 -3.10
N TRP A 61 -2.22 -0.18 -2.50
CA TRP A 61 -0.81 -0.35 -2.84
C TRP A 61 -0.34 -1.80 -2.62
N MET A 62 -0.68 -2.40 -1.47
CA MET A 62 -0.41 -3.82 -1.20
C MET A 62 -1.06 -4.73 -2.23
N ALA A 63 -2.34 -4.51 -2.53
CA ALA A 63 -3.09 -5.30 -3.51
C ALA A 63 -2.49 -5.20 -4.91
N LEU A 64 -2.06 -4.02 -5.35
CA LEU A 64 -1.48 -3.81 -6.68
C LEU A 64 -0.17 -4.59 -6.87
N GLY A 65 0.73 -4.58 -5.88
CA GLY A 65 1.94 -5.41 -5.96
C GLY A 65 1.64 -6.91 -5.88
N ALA A 66 0.70 -7.33 -5.03
CA ALA A 66 0.28 -8.73 -4.94
C ALA A 66 -0.34 -9.24 -6.26
N VAL A 67 -1.24 -8.45 -6.87
CA VAL A 67 -1.85 -8.77 -8.17
C VAL A 67 -0.80 -8.76 -9.28
N GLY A 68 0.12 -7.79 -9.28
CA GLY A 68 1.22 -7.72 -10.26
C GLY A 68 2.17 -8.91 -10.18
N GLY A 69 2.54 -9.35 -8.98
CA GLY A 69 3.37 -10.54 -8.80
C GLY A 69 2.63 -11.85 -9.11
N PHE A 70 1.36 -11.95 -8.72
CA PHE A 70 0.53 -13.13 -8.99
C PHE A 70 0.23 -13.30 -10.47
N SER A 71 -0.09 -12.22 -11.19
CA SER A 71 -0.33 -12.26 -12.64
C SER A 71 0.92 -12.69 -13.40
N LEU A 72 2.09 -12.18 -13.01
CA LEU A 72 3.36 -12.58 -13.62
C LEU A 72 3.72 -14.04 -13.31
N TYR A 73 3.48 -14.50 -12.08
CA TYR A 73 3.64 -15.91 -11.71
C TYR A 73 2.71 -16.83 -12.51
N TRP A 74 1.45 -16.44 -12.69
CA TRP A 74 0.47 -17.21 -13.45
C TRP A 74 0.82 -17.25 -14.94
N PHE A 75 1.35 -16.17 -15.50
CA PHE A 75 1.78 -16.11 -16.91
C PHE A 75 3.05 -16.92 -17.20
N LEU A 76 3.95 -17.05 -16.21
CA LEU A 76 5.22 -17.78 -16.32
C LEU A 76 5.11 -19.27 -15.89
N ARG A 77 3.92 -19.74 -15.56
CA ARG A 77 3.64 -21.13 -15.17
C ARG A 77 3.19 -21.94 -16.39
#